data_AF-A0A0G0K5N5-F1
#
_entry.id   AF-A0A0G0K5N5-F1
#
_cell.length_a   1.000
_cell.length_b   1.000
_cell.length_c   1.000
_cell.angle_alpha   90.00
_cell.angle_beta   90.00
_cell.angle_gamma   90.00
#
_symmetry.space_group_name_H-M   'P 1'
#
loop_
_entity.id
_entity.type
_entity.pdbx_description
1 polymer ?
#
loop_
_entity_poly.entity_id
_entity_poly.type
_entity_poly.pdbx_seq_one_letter_code
_entity_poly.pdbx_strand_id
1 'polypeptide(L)'
;MPWMKRQRYKKDIGLKDEYTEIFLKDRKRSAYFEQILLLNKNSGLDLSYIADQIVNKNLDLKYQSPQKLLNALSVEKNKTYASSKEIKNAADSVLKENTKAIEDLKNGKIQILGYLIGSIQKKLNGKGNINEIRRYIENALMEN
;
A
#
# COMPACT_ATOMS: atom_id res chain seq x y z
N MET A 1 -16.73 17.42 16.87
CA MET A 1 -17.57 16.61 17.77
C MET A 1 -17.21 15.14 17.68
N PRO A 2 -17.27 14.37 18.79
CA PRO A 2 -16.94 12.93 18.82
C PRO A 2 -17.72 12.09 17.79
N TRP A 3 -18.99 12.43 17.55
CA TRP A 3 -19.84 11.75 16.55
C TRP A 3 -19.33 11.90 15.11
N MET A 4 -18.91 13.11 14.72
CA MET A 4 -18.32 13.34 13.38
C MET A 4 -17.02 12.56 13.21
N LYS A 5 -16.19 12.48 14.27
CA LYS A 5 -14.94 11.72 14.26
C LYS A 5 -15.18 10.23 14.06
N ARG A 6 -16.19 9.69 14.75
CA ARG A 6 -16.66 8.31 14.60
C ARG A 6 -17.11 8.02 13.16
N GLN A 7 -17.92 8.90 12.57
CA GLN A 7 -18.39 8.74 11.19
C GLN A 7 -17.22 8.72 10.21
N ARG A 8 -16.27 9.64 10.34
CA ARG A 8 -15.07 9.68 9.48
C ARG A 8 -14.25 8.39 9.59
N TYR A 9 -14.00 7.92 10.81
CA TYR A 9 -13.23 6.69 11.03
C TYR A 9 -13.89 5.46 10.41
N LYS A 10 -15.22 5.37 10.51
CA LYS A 10 -15.96 4.22 9.99
C LYS A 10 -16.17 4.30 8.48
N LYS A 11 -16.61 5.44 7.95
CA LYS A 11 -17.05 5.57 6.56
C LYS A 11 -15.93 5.95 5.61
N ASP A 12 -15.10 6.92 5.99
CA ASP A 12 -14.08 7.46 5.09
C ASP A 12 -12.80 6.61 5.13
N ILE A 13 -12.53 5.98 6.28
CA ILE A 13 -11.32 5.17 6.52
C ILE A 13 -11.62 3.67 6.50
N GLY A 14 -12.84 3.26 6.85
CA GLY A 14 -13.21 1.84 6.91
C GLY A 14 -12.73 1.10 8.17
N LEU A 15 -12.48 1.81 9.28
CA LEU A 15 -12.02 1.18 10.51
C LEU A 15 -13.11 0.29 11.13
N LYS A 16 -12.66 -0.81 11.74
CA LYS A 16 -13.50 -1.66 12.60
C LYS A 16 -14.11 -0.85 13.74
N ASP A 17 -15.32 -1.21 14.15
CA ASP A 17 -16.03 -0.52 15.24
C ASP A 17 -15.23 -0.55 16.55
N GLU A 18 -14.60 -1.69 16.86
CA GLU A 18 -13.74 -1.86 18.03
C GLU A 18 -12.57 -0.86 18.06
N TYR A 19 -11.90 -0.66 16.93
CA TYR A 19 -10.75 0.26 16.84
C TYR A 19 -11.22 1.72 16.93
N THR A 20 -12.37 2.00 16.33
CA THR A 20 -13.00 3.32 16.43
C THR A 20 -13.31 3.66 17.89
N GLU A 21 -13.89 2.74 18.66
CA GLU A 21 -14.15 2.96 20.09
C GLU A 21 -12.86 3.19 20.89
N ILE A 22 -11.80 2.41 20.63
CA ILE A 22 -10.50 2.57 21.31
C ILE A 22 -9.93 3.97 21.08
N PHE A 23 -9.87 4.43 19.82
CA PHE A 23 -9.35 5.77 19.51
C PHE A 23 -10.25 6.91 20.01
N LEU A 24 -11.54 6.67 20.23
CA LEU A 24 -12.44 7.70 20.77
C LEU A 24 -12.38 7.78 22.31
N LYS A 25 -12.13 6.66 22.99
CA LYS A 25 -12.03 6.59 24.45
C LYS A 25 -10.69 7.10 24.97
N ASP A 26 -9.60 6.83 24.26
CA ASP A 26 -8.26 7.30 24.64
C ASP A 26 -7.88 8.58 23.88
N ARG A 27 -7.84 9.72 24.58
CA ARG A 27 -7.48 11.02 23.99
C ARG A 27 -6.08 11.05 23.39
N LYS A 28 -5.09 10.38 24.00
CA LYS A 28 -3.71 10.37 23.51
C LYS A 28 -3.62 9.59 22.21
N ARG A 29 -4.20 8.39 22.19
CA ARG A 29 -4.27 7.56 20.96
C ARG A 29 -5.08 8.22 19.86
N SER A 30 -6.17 8.91 20.23
CA SER A 30 -6.95 9.72 19.29
C SER A 30 -6.10 10.78 18.61
N ALA A 31 -5.36 11.58 19.39
CA ALA A 31 -4.53 12.65 18.87
C ALA A 31 -3.38 12.10 18.01
N TYR A 32 -2.78 10.99 18.43
CA TYR A 32 -1.73 10.30 17.69
C TYR A 32 -2.22 9.83 16.32
N PHE A 33 -3.36 9.14 16.26
CA PHE A 33 -3.90 8.64 15.00
C PHE A 33 -4.35 9.78 14.08
N GLU A 34 -4.89 10.88 14.61
CA GLU A 34 -5.20 12.07 13.80
C GLU A 34 -3.95 12.67 13.13
N GLN A 35 -2.83 12.72 13.83
CA GLN A 35 -1.57 13.17 13.22
C GLN A 35 -1.11 12.22 12.11
N ILE A 36 -1.30 10.91 12.28
CA ILE A 36 -1.06 9.94 11.21
C ILE A 36 -1.94 10.25 9.99
N LEU A 37 -3.24 10.56 10.16
CA LEU A 37 -4.11 10.90 9.03
C LEU A 37 -3.61 12.12 8.24
N LEU A 38 -3.05 13.11 8.93
CA LEU A 38 -2.49 14.30 8.30
C LEU A 38 -1.19 14.00 7.54
N LEU A 39 -0.30 13.21 8.14
CA LEU A 39 1.02 12.88 7.58
C LEU A 39 0.96 11.82 6.48
N ASN A 40 -0.01 10.90 6.55
CA ASN A 40 -0.07 9.75 5.65
C ASN A 40 -0.45 10.10 4.20
N LYS A 41 -0.80 11.35 3.91
CA LYS A 41 -1.08 11.85 2.55
C LYS A 41 0.07 11.57 1.58
N ASN A 42 1.31 11.50 2.07
CA ASN A 42 2.50 11.32 1.23
C ASN A 42 3.04 9.88 1.22
N SER A 43 2.68 9.05 2.21
CA SER A 43 3.22 7.68 2.34
C SER A 43 2.36 6.61 1.65
N GLY A 44 1.09 6.89 1.37
CA GLY A 44 0.22 5.94 0.65
C GLY A 44 0.00 4.61 1.38
N LEU A 45 0.26 4.56 2.69
CA LEU A 45 0.03 3.38 3.50
C LEU A 45 -1.47 3.25 3.80
N ASP A 46 -1.93 2.02 3.90
CA ASP A 46 -3.32 1.74 4.27
C ASP A 46 -3.57 2.17 5.72
N LEU A 47 -4.56 3.05 5.92
CA LEU A 47 -4.88 3.61 7.22
C LEU A 47 -5.48 2.57 8.19
N SER A 48 -6.20 1.59 7.66
CA SER A 48 -6.74 0.48 8.45
C SER A 48 -5.62 -0.45 8.93
N TYR A 49 -4.60 -0.68 8.11
CA TYR A 49 -3.39 -1.38 8.51
C TYR A 49 -2.64 -0.61 9.61
N ILE A 50 -2.44 0.70 9.46
CA ILE A 50 -1.76 1.50 10.50
C ILE A 50 -2.55 1.45 11.82
N ALA A 51 -3.88 1.59 11.77
CA ALA A 51 -4.74 1.45 12.94
C ALA A 51 -4.59 0.08 13.62
N ASP A 52 -4.56 -1.01 12.83
CA ASP A 52 -4.33 -2.37 13.32
C ASP A 52 -2.98 -2.49 14.05
N GLN A 53 -1.90 -1.94 13.47
CA GLN A 53 -0.58 -1.96 14.10
C GLN A 53 -0.54 -1.17 15.41
N ILE A 54 -1.24 -0.04 15.48
CA ILE A 54 -1.34 0.75 16.71
C ILE A 54 -2.13 -0.02 17.78
N VAL A 55 -3.31 -0.54 17.44
CA VAL A 55 -4.21 -1.16 18.42
C VAL A 55 -3.67 -2.52 18.91
N ASN A 56 -3.24 -3.40 17.99
CA ASN A 56 -2.87 -4.76 18.33
C ASN A 56 -1.43 -4.87 18.85
N LYS A 57 -0.50 -4.07 18.30
CA LYS A 57 0.93 -4.14 18.64
C LYS A 57 1.40 -2.98 19.51
N ASN A 58 0.51 -2.06 19.88
CA ASN A 58 0.83 -0.89 20.70
C ASN A 58 2.02 -0.08 20.15
N LEU A 59 2.13 0.04 18.82
CA LEU A 59 3.28 0.71 18.20
C LEU A 59 3.35 2.21 18.52
N ASP A 60 2.23 2.82 18.92
CA ASP A 60 2.18 4.18 19.45
C ASP A 60 3.01 4.34 20.74
N LEU A 61 3.15 3.29 21.55
CA LEU A 61 3.98 3.31 22.75
C LEU A 61 5.48 3.16 22.40
N LYS A 62 5.79 2.39 21.37
CA LYS A 62 7.17 2.18 20.89
C LYS A 62 7.69 3.37 20.08
N TYR A 63 6.83 4.00 19.29
CA TYR A 63 7.17 5.12 18.43
C TYR A 63 6.37 6.36 18.85
N GLN A 64 6.93 7.15 19.77
CA GLN A 64 6.26 8.35 20.29
C GLN A 64 5.95 9.41 19.22
N SER A 65 6.64 9.36 18.07
CA SER A 65 6.37 10.25 16.93
C SER A 65 5.62 9.50 15.82
N PRO A 66 4.45 10.00 15.37
CA PRO A 66 3.72 9.50 14.22
C PRO A 66 4.57 9.36 12.95
N GLN A 67 5.46 10.33 12.69
CA GLN A 67 6.35 10.27 11.52
C GLN A 67 7.33 9.10 11.60
N LYS A 68 7.89 8.83 12.79
CA LYS A 68 8.79 7.68 12.99
C LYS A 68 8.06 6.36 12.78
N LEU A 69 6.82 6.25 13.24
CA LEU A 69 5.99 5.07 12.99
C LEU A 69 5.75 4.87 11.49
N LEU A 70 5.34 5.92 10.76
CA LEU A 70 5.12 5.84 9.32
C LEU A 70 6.38 5.38 8.57
N ASN A 71 7.54 5.95 8.92
CA ASN A 71 8.80 5.55 8.31
C ASN A 71 9.13 4.08 8.61
N ALA A 72 8.93 3.62 9.86
CA ALA A 72 9.17 2.24 10.25
C ALA A 72 8.24 1.26 9.50
N LEU A 73 6.94 1.57 9.41
CA LEU A 73 5.96 0.76 8.70
C LEU A 73 6.22 0.73 7.18
N SER A 74 6.63 1.85 6.60
CA SER A 74 7.06 1.90 5.19
C SER A 74 8.27 0.99 4.94
N VAL A 75 9.26 0.99 5.82
CA VAL A 75 10.44 0.11 5.69
C VAL A 75 10.06 -1.36 5.90
N GLU A 76 9.24 -1.68 6.90
CA GLU A 76 8.78 -3.05 7.14
C GLU A 76 8.02 -3.61 5.92
N LYS A 77 7.11 -2.82 5.37
CA LYS A 77 6.37 -3.16 4.16
C LYS A 77 7.32 -3.41 2.99
N ASN A 78 8.32 -2.54 2.78
CA ASN A 78 9.35 -2.72 1.76
C ASN A 78 10.28 -3.92 2.00
N LYS A 79 10.43 -4.43 3.23
CA LYS A 79 11.17 -5.68 3.47
C LYS A 79 10.40 -6.92 3.02
N THR A 80 9.07 -6.85 3.03
CA THR A 80 8.22 -7.94 2.55
C THR A 80 8.12 -7.95 1.03
N TYR A 81 8.17 -6.78 0.40
CA TYR A 81 8.14 -6.65 -1.06
C TYR A 81 9.53 -6.65 -1.69
N ALA A 82 9.60 -7.05 -2.95
CA ALA A 82 10.77 -6.85 -3.79
C ALA A 82 11.01 -5.35 -4.00
N SER A 83 12.26 -4.95 -4.05
CA SER A 83 12.64 -3.57 -4.31
C SER A 83 12.19 -3.12 -5.70
N SER A 84 12.06 -1.80 -5.91
CA SER A 84 11.72 -1.24 -7.23
C SER A 84 12.70 -1.69 -8.32
N LYS A 85 13.98 -1.93 -7.98
CA LYS A 85 15.00 -2.45 -8.91
C LYS A 85 14.73 -3.91 -9.29
N GLU A 86 14.36 -4.76 -8.34
CA GLU A 86 13.99 -6.15 -8.60
C GLU A 86 12.72 -6.24 -9.44
N ILE A 87 11.71 -5.42 -9.12
CA ILE A 87 10.46 -5.32 -9.90
C ILE A 87 10.77 -4.94 -11.34
N LYS A 88 11.58 -3.89 -11.55
CA LYS A 88 12.02 -3.46 -12.87
C LYS A 88 12.70 -4.59 -13.65
N ASN A 89 13.68 -5.25 -13.05
CA ASN A 89 14.40 -6.34 -13.71
C ASN A 89 13.49 -7.51 -14.08
N ALA A 90 12.57 -7.90 -13.18
CA ALA A 90 11.61 -8.96 -13.43
C ALA A 90 10.60 -8.57 -14.54
N ALA A 91 10.10 -7.33 -14.49
CA ALA A 91 9.18 -6.81 -15.48
C ALA A 91 9.83 -6.72 -16.87
N ASP A 92 11.03 -6.14 -16.99
CA ASP A 92 11.76 -6.04 -18.26
C ASP A 92 11.98 -7.43 -18.87
N SER A 93 12.32 -8.42 -18.05
CA SER A 93 12.50 -9.79 -18.49
C SER A 93 11.18 -10.42 -18.99
N VAL A 94 10.08 -10.28 -18.26
CA VAL A 94 8.76 -10.79 -18.69
C VAL A 94 8.28 -10.10 -19.95
N LEU A 95 8.41 -8.77 -20.03
CA LEU A 95 7.98 -7.98 -21.18
C LEU A 95 8.77 -8.36 -22.45
N LYS A 96 10.09 -8.54 -22.34
CA LYS A 96 10.93 -9.02 -23.45
C LYS A 96 10.58 -10.44 -23.90
N GLU A 97 10.23 -11.32 -22.98
CA GLU A 97 9.82 -12.70 -23.27
C GLU A 97 8.41 -12.77 -23.90
N ASN A 98 7.58 -11.73 -23.73
CA ASN A 98 6.16 -11.74 -24.10
C ASN A 98 5.80 -10.53 -24.99
N THR A 99 6.56 -10.26 -26.05
CA THR A 99 6.33 -9.12 -26.96
C THR A 99 4.92 -9.07 -27.55
N LYS A 100 4.34 -10.22 -27.93
CA LYS A 100 2.96 -10.32 -28.41
C LYS A 100 1.93 -9.87 -27.37
N ALA A 101 2.19 -10.15 -26.09
CA ALA A 101 1.31 -9.73 -24.99
C ALA A 101 1.31 -8.20 -24.85
N ILE A 102 2.45 -7.55 -25.11
CA ILE A 102 2.54 -6.09 -25.13
C ILE A 102 1.71 -5.50 -26.26
N GLU A 103 1.83 -6.04 -27.48
CA GLU A 103 1.05 -5.60 -28.64
C GLU A 103 -0.46 -5.76 -28.41
N ASP A 104 -0.88 -6.93 -27.94
CA ASP A 104 -2.28 -7.19 -27.61
C ASP A 104 -2.83 -6.24 -26.54
N LEU A 105 -2.01 -5.92 -25.52
CA LEU A 105 -2.38 -4.95 -24.49
C LEU A 105 -2.48 -3.53 -25.08
N LYS A 106 -1.57 -3.13 -25.98
CA LYS A 106 -1.67 -1.87 -26.74
C LYS A 106 -2.94 -1.81 -27.61
N ASN A 107 -3.36 -2.94 -28.17
CA ASN A 107 -4.61 -3.08 -28.93
C ASN A 107 -5.87 -3.10 -28.04
N GLY A 108 -5.75 -2.81 -26.74
CA GLY A 108 -6.88 -2.66 -25.83
C GLY A 108 -7.34 -3.95 -25.14
N LYS A 109 -6.62 -5.07 -25.28
CA LYS A 109 -6.94 -6.32 -24.56
C LYS A 109 -6.46 -6.26 -23.10
N ILE A 110 -7.18 -5.50 -22.27
CA ILE A 110 -6.83 -5.24 -20.85
C ILE A 110 -6.64 -6.54 -20.04
N GLN A 111 -7.30 -7.64 -20.42
CA GLN A 111 -7.13 -8.96 -19.80
C GLN A 111 -5.66 -9.45 -19.76
N ILE A 112 -4.82 -9.02 -20.71
CA ILE A 112 -3.41 -9.38 -20.76
C ILE A 112 -2.62 -8.74 -19.62
N LEU A 113 -3.04 -7.58 -19.11
CA LEU A 113 -2.40 -6.93 -17.97
C LEU A 113 -2.37 -7.86 -16.75
N GLY A 114 -3.46 -8.59 -16.49
CA GLY A 114 -3.52 -9.57 -15.41
C GLY A 114 -2.52 -10.71 -15.57
N TYR A 115 -2.36 -11.23 -16.79
CA TYR A 115 -1.38 -12.27 -17.11
C TYR A 115 0.06 -11.78 -16.91
N LEU A 116 0.39 -10.56 -17.36
CA LEU A 116 1.72 -9.97 -17.18
C LEU A 116 2.03 -9.74 -15.70
N ILE A 117 1.08 -9.21 -14.94
CA ILE A 117 1.21 -9.05 -13.47
C ILE A 117 1.48 -10.40 -12.81
N GLY A 118 0.73 -11.45 -13.17
CA GLY A 118 0.92 -12.80 -12.64
C GLY A 118 2.30 -13.38 -12.96
N SER A 119 2.76 -13.20 -14.18
CA SER A 119 4.08 -13.64 -14.63
C SER A 119 5.22 -12.96 -13.87
N ILE A 120 5.11 -11.64 -13.65
CA ILE A 120 6.10 -10.87 -12.88
C ILE A 120 6.05 -11.27 -11.39
N GLN A 121 4.86 -11.43 -10.82
CA GLN A 121 4.67 -11.95 -9.45
C GLN A 121 5.37 -13.29 -9.25
N LYS A 122 5.25 -14.19 -10.23
CA LYS A 122 5.93 -15.50 -10.18
C LYS A 122 7.44 -15.35 -10.13
N LYS A 123 8.06 -14.46 -10.93
CA LYS A 123 9.52 -14.21 -10.88
C LYS A 123 9.97 -13.60 -9.55
N LEU A 124 9.10 -12.84 -8.90
CA LEU A 124 9.37 -12.21 -7.61
C LEU A 124 8.95 -13.07 -6.41
N ASN A 125 8.60 -14.35 -6.61
CA ASN A 125 8.13 -15.26 -5.57
C ASN A 125 6.97 -14.69 -4.74
N GLY A 126 6.04 -14.00 -5.38
CA GLY A 126 4.89 -13.37 -4.70
C GLY A 126 5.22 -12.08 -3.95
N LYS A 127 6.48 -11.64 -3.94
CA LYS A 127 6.91 -10.42 -3.24
C LYS A 127 6.75 -9.16 -4.06
N GLY A 128 6.20 -9.21 -5.27
CA GLY A 128 5.96 -7.98 -6.02
C GLY A 128 4.86 -7.15 -5.36
N ASN A 129 5.02 -5.83 -5.26
CA ASN A 129 3.86 -4.98 -5.00
C ASN A 129 3.02 -4.90 -6.30
N ILE A 130 1.75 -5.33 -6.25
CA ILE A 130 0.89 -5.41 -7.44
C ILE A 130 0.70 -4.03 -8.10
N ASN A 131 0.53 -2.98 -7.30
CA ASN A 131 0.32 -1.62 -7.81
C ASN A 131 1.59 -1.09 -8.47
N GLU A 132 2.76 -1.37 -7.91
CA GLU A 132 4.04 -0.98 -8.52
C GLU A 132 4.31 -1.76 -9.81
N ILE A 133 4.05 -3.07 -9.84
CA ILE A 133 4.17 -3.87 -11.07
C ILE A 133 3.26 -3.32 -12.15
N ARG A 134 2.00 -3.05 -11.83
CA ARG A 134 1.04 -2.48 -12.79
C ARG A 134 1.54 -1.16 -13.35
N ARG A 135 1.95 -0.24 -12.48
CA ARG A 135 2.49 1.07 -12.87
C ARG A 135 3.73 0.93 -13.77
N TYR A 136 4.59 -0.05 -13.48
CA TYR A 136 5.75 -0.33 -14.31
C TYR A 136 5.35 -0.78 -15.72
N ILE A 137 4.40 -1.71 -15.84
CA ILE A 137 3.88 -2.17 -17.14
C ILE A 137 3.26 -1.00 -17.91
N GLU A 138 2.41 -0.19 -17.27
CA GLU A 138 1.76 0.96 -17.89
C GLU A 138 2.77 2.00 -18.39
N ASN A 139 3.79 2.33 -17.60
CA ASN A 139 4.86 3.24 -18.03
C ASN A 139 5.64 2.69 -19.23
N ALA A 140 5.97 1.39 -19.23
CA ALA A 140 6.67 0.75 -20.35
C ALA A 140 5.86 0.78 -21.67
N LEU A 141 4.54 0.86 -21.59
CA LEU A 141 3.66 1.03 -22.75
C LEU A 141 3.61 2.47 -23.27
N MET A 142 3.83 3.47 -22.41
CA MET A 142 3.84 4.89 -22.78
C MET A 142 5.19 5.33 -23.37
N GLU A 143 6.29 4.71 -22.96
CA GLU A 143 7.65 5.04 -23.45
C GLU A 143 8.00 4.40 -24.82
N ASN A 144 7.14 3.55 -25.39
CA ASN A 144 7.35 2.86 -26.69
C ASN A 144 6.20 3.10 -27.66
#